data_AF-A0A370U7W1-F1
#
_entry.id   AF-A0A370U7W1-F1
#
_cell.length_a   1.000
_cell.length_b   1.000
_cell.length_c   1.000
_cell.angle_alpha   90.00
_cell.angle_beta   90.00
_cell.angle_gamma   90.00
#
_symmetry.space_group_name_H-M   'P 1'
#
loop_
_entity.id
_entity.type
_entity.pdbx_description
1 polymer ?
#
loop_
_entity_poly.entity_id
_entity_poly.type
_entity_poly.pdbx_seq_one_letter_code
_entity_poly.pdbx_strand_id
1 'polypeptide(L)' 'MITGRPTPPEDWECCESECTPCVWDTYYEDLREWNEQQKQLSNAEKKVEPKDEHQERK' A
#
# COMPACT_ATOMS: atom_id res chain seq x y z
N MET A 1 -4.09 -3.78 10.76
CA MET A 1 -3.19 -4.41 9.76
C MET A 1 -3.62 -3.91 8.40
N ILE A 2 -2.82 -3.08 7.74
CA ILE A 2 -3.14 -2.50 6.43
C ILE A 2 -2.84 -3.55 5.36
N THR A 3 -3.87 -4.13 4.78
CA THR A 3 -3.76 -5.29 3.87
C THR A 3 -3.47 -4.92 2.41
N GLY A 4 -3.46 -3.63 2.06
CA GLY A 4 -3.21 -3.16 0.69
C GLY A 4 -2.82 -1.69 0.67
N ARG A 5 -2.33 -1.19 -0.47
CA ARG A 5 -2.01 0.24 -0.63
C ARG A 5 -3.29 1.04 -0.31
N PRO A 6 -3.24 2.02 0.61
CA PRO A 6 -4.42 2.83 0.89
C PRO A 6 -4.81 3.59 -0.39
N THR A 7 -6.11 3.62 -0.66
CA THR A 7 -6.66 4.39 -1.77
C THR A 7 -6.82 5.84 -1.32
N PRO A 8 -6.38 6.82 -2.14
CA PRO A 8 -6.58 8.22 -1.81
C PRO A 8 -8.08 8.50 -1.68
N PRO A 9 -8.51 9.25 -0.66
CA PRO A 9 -9.88 9.70 -0.55
C PRO A 9 -10.22 10.65 -1.70
N GLU A 10 -11.46 10.64 -2.12
CA GLU A 10 -11.94 11.57 -3.13
C GLU A 10 -12.13 12.98 -2.55
N ASP A 11 -12.08 14.01 -3.39
CA ASP A 11 -12.20 15.41 -2.94
C ASP A 11 -13.52 15.70 -2.20
N TRP A 12 -14.59 14.96 -2.49
CA TRP A 12 -15.89 15.08 -1.82
C TRP A 12 -15.97 14.35 -0.47
N GLU A 13 -15.03 13.45 -0.18
CA GLU A 13 -14.88 12.81 1.14
C GLU A 13 -14.14 13.71 2.12
N CYS A 14 -13.31 14.61 1.60
CA CYS A 14 -12.66 15.65 2.37
C CYS A 14 -13.58 16.88 2.46
N CYS A 15 -14.16 17.12 3.63
CA CYS A 15 -15.06 18.25 3.84
C CYS A 15 -14.35 19.62 3.95
N GLU A 16 -13.17 19.76 3.31
CA GLU A 16 -12.23 20.90 3.10
C GLU A 16 -11.99 21.94 4.22
N SER A 17 -12.78 21.98 5.30
CA SER A 17 -12.72 22.97 6.37
C SER A 17 -13.49 22.59 7.65
N GLU A 18 -14.45 21.67 7.62
CA GLU A 18 -15.33 21.42 8.79
C GLU A 18 -15.19 20.03 9.45
N CYS A 19 -14.57 19.06 8.77
CA CYS A 19 -14.36 17.73 9.33
C CYS A 19 -13.00 17.62 10.03
N THR A 20 -13.02 17.40 11.34
CA THR A 20 -11.85 16.99 12.12
C THR A 20 -12.13 15.61 12.71
N PRO A 21 -11.28 14.59 12.48
CA PRO A 21 -9.99 14.61 11.77
C PRO A 21 -10.10 14.68 10.23
N CYS A 22 -9.09 15.23 9.57
CA CYS A 22 -9.03 15.27 8.12
C CYS A 22 -8.84 13.85 7.57
N VAL A 23 -9.61 13.47 6.55
CA VAL A 23 -9.46 12.16 5.90
C VAL A 23 -8.06 11.95 5.34
N TRP A 24 -7.39 13.03 4.93
CA TRP A 24 -6.01 13.02 4.46
C TRP A 24 -5.01 12.68 5.57
N ASP A 25 -5.26 13.09 6.82
CA ASP A 25 -4.36 12.75 7.93
C ASP A 25 -4.28 11.23 8.09
N THR A 26 -5.44 10.58 8.19
CA THR A 26 -5.55 9.11 8.29
C THR A 26 -4.92 8.43 7.07
N TYR A 27 -5.20 8.92 5.86
CA TYR A 27 -4.62 8.38 4.63
C TYR A 27 -3.09 8.45 4.63
N TYR A 28 -2.50 9.56 5.07
CA TYR A 28 -1.04 9.70 5.12
C TYR A 28 -0.40 8.84 6.21
N GLU A 29 -1.06 8.63 7.34
CA GLU A 29 -0.62 7.68 8.36
C GLU A 29 -0.59 6.25 7.79
N ASP A 30 -1.70 5.83 7.21
CA ASP A 30 -1.85 4.51 6.58
C ASP A 30 -0.83 4.29 5.44
N LEU A 31 -0.61 5.32 4.62
CA LEU A 31 0.34 5.27 3.50
C LEU A 31 1.77 5.13 4.00
N ARG A 32 2.11 5.77 5.12
CA ARG A 32 3.43 5.67 5.74
C ARG A 32 3.69 4.25 6.24
N GLU A 33 2.75 3.69 6.99
CA GLU A 33 2.84 2.30 7.47
C GLU A 33 2.94 1.30 6.31
N TRP A 34 2.13 1.50 5.25
CA TRP A 34 2.20 0.65 4.06
C TRP A 34 3.57 0.76 3.39
N ASN A 35 4.13 1.96 3.22
CA ASN A 35 5.44 2.15 2.62
C ASN A 35 6.56 1.49 3.46
N GLU A 36 6.50 1.60 4.79
CA GLU A 36 7.43 0.91 5.67
C GLU A 36 7.35 -0.62 5.55
N GLN A 37 6.13 -1.15 5.44
CA GLN A 37 5.93 -2.58 5.18
C GLN A 37 6.45 -2.98 3.80
N GLN A 38 6.18 -2.21 2.75
CA GLN A 38 6.71 -2.46 1.40
C GLN A 38 8.23 -2.37 1.35
N LYS A 39 8.84 -1.49 2.13
CA LYS A 39 10.30 -1.41 2.22
C LYS A 39 10.89 -2.64 2.92
N GLN A 40 10.21 -3.13 3.96
CA GLN A 40 10.58 -4.39 4.63
C GLN A 40 10.38 -5.59 3.71
N LEU A 41 9.25 -5.65 3.00
CA LEU A 41 8.92 -6.69 2.03
C LEU A 41 9.85 -6.62 0.82
N SER A 42 10.12 -5.47 0.21
CA SER A 42 11.06 -5.32 -0.91
C SER A 42 12.48 -5.78 -0.55
N ASN A 43 12.90 -5.57 0.70
CA ASN A 43 14.16 -6.09 1.20
C ASN A 43 14.10 -7.63 1.40
N ALA A 44 12.94 -8.18 1.72
CA ALA A 44 12.67 -9.62 1.78
C ALA A 44 12.43 -10.28 0.41
N GLU A 45 11.85 -9.56 -0.56
CA GLU A 45 11.43 -10.02 -1.90
C GLU A 45 12.60 -10.11 -2.87
N LYS A 46 13.74 -9.46 -2.57
CA LYS A 46 15.01 -9.79 -3.25
C LYS A 46 15.44 -11.26 -3.06
N LYS A 47 14.71 -12.08 -2.29
CA LYS A 47 14.94 -13.53 -2.16
C LYS A 47 13.86 -14.44 -2.73
N VAL A 48 12.78 -13.94 -3.35
CA VAL A 48 11.76 -14.83 -3.94
C VAL A 48 11.35 -14.32 -5.32
N GLU A 49 12.20 -14.58 -6.31
CA GLU A 49 11.73 -14.82 -7.68
C GLU A 49 10.94 -16.15 -7.68
N PRO A 50 9.63 -16.17 -7.98
CA PRO A 50 9.02 -17.39 -8.48
C PRO A 50 9.51 -17.59 -9.91
N LYS A 51 10.60 -18.35 -10.07
CA LYS A 51 10.91 -19.01 -11.33
C LYS A 51 9.85 -20.08 -11.53
N ASP A 52 8.72 -19.69 -12.13
CA ASP A 52 7.78 -20.65 -12.70
C ASP A 52 8.42 -21.22 -13.97
N GLU A 53 9.22 -22.25 -13.74
CA GLU A 53 9.66 -23.23 -14.72
C GLU A 53 8.42 -23.96 -15.25
N HIS A 54 7.89 -23.50 -16.39
CA HIS A 54 7.10 -24.38 -17.25
C HIS A 54 7.71 -24.45 -18.64
N GLN A 55 8.94 -24.98 -18.69
CA GLN A 55 9.51 -25.56 -19.90
C GLN A 55 8.87 -26.94 -20.10
N GLU A 56 7.66 -26.98 -20.67
CA GLU A 56 7.09 -28.25 -21.12
C GLU A 56 7.81 -28.73 -22.38
N ARG A 57 8.59 -29.79 -22.18
CA ARG A 57 9.09 -30.69 -23.21
C ARG A 57 7.92 -31.39 -23.90
N LYS A 58 7.72 -31.18 -25.19
CA LYS A 58 7.45 -32.26 -26.17
C LYS A 58 7.48 -31.79 -27.62
#